data_AF-A0A9D9C703-F1
#
_entry.id   AF-A0A9D9C703-F1
#
_cell.length_a   1.000
_cell.length_b   1.000
_cell.length_c   1.000
_cell.angle_alpha   90.00
_cell.angle_beta   90.00
_cell.angle_gamma   90.00
#
_symmetry.space_group_name_H-M   'P 1'
#
loop_
_entity.id
_entity.type
_entity.pdbx_description
1 polymer ?
#
loop_
_entity_poly.entity_id
_entity_poly.type
_entity_poly.pdbx_seq_one_letter_code
_entity_poly.pdbx_strand_id
1 'polypeptide(L)'
;MAKGKKTGGRKPGTPNKASTITRDIINDIAEGIRPNIARDLAALDPKDRLTIWLKLIEFIVPKLQSVDMNIAAPAVQSIEDALKKLSEENE
;
A
#
# COMPACT_ATOMS: atom_id res chain seq x y z
N MET A 1 -34.54 13.73 -24.86
CA MET A 1 -35.11 12.98 -23.71
C MET A 1 -34.00 12.27 -22.97
N ALA A 2 -34.12 12.28 -21.64
CA ALA A 2 -33.04 12.06 -20.70
C ALA A 2 -32.40 10.66 -20.81
N LYS A 3 -31.08 10.63 -20.99
CA LYS A 3 -30.10 10.25 -19.94
C LYS A 3 -30.00 8.73 -19.70
N GLY A 4 -29.45 8.01 -20.68
CA GLY A 4 -29.10 6.57 -20.57
C GLY A 4 -27.61 6.26 -20.74
N LYS A 5 -26.74 7.26 -20.88
CA LYS A 5 -25.29 7.02 -20.98
C LYS A 5 -24.66 7.09 -19.60
N LYS A 6 -24.16 5.96 -19.08
CA LYS A 6 -23.14 5.97 -18.03
C LYS A 6 -21.87 6.57 -18.62
N THR A 7 -21.75 7.90 -18.67
CA THR A 7 -20.55 8.62 -19.17
C THR A 7 -19.48 8.79 -18.08
N GLY A 8 -19.48 7.92 -17.08
CA GLY A 8 -18.44 7.86 -16.06
C GLY A 8 -18.06 6.41 -15.85
N GLY A 9 -16.84 6.06 -16.29
CA GLY A 9 -16.24 4.76 -15.99
C GLY A 9 -16.01 4.56 -14.50
N ARG A 10 -15.45 3.41 -14.11
CA ARG A 10 -15.08 3.17 -12.72
C ARG A 10 -14.13 4.28 -12.25
N LYS A 11 -14.52 5.05 -11.22
CA LYS A 11 -13.66 6.07 -10.65
C LYS A 11 -12.43 5.38 -10.04
N PRO A 12 -11.21 5.87 -10.30
CA PRO A 12 -10.02 5.36 -9.63
C PRO A 12 -10.21 5.50 -8.11
N GLY A 13 -9.92 4.42 -7.38
CA GLY A 13 -10.14 4.36 -5.93
C GLY A 13 -11.47 3.74 -5.48
N THR A 14 -12.43 3.45 -6.38
CA THR A 14 -13.61 2.67 -5.99
C THR A 14 -13.20 1.24 -5.63
N PRO A 15 -13.38 0.80 -4.37
CA PRO A 15 -12.95 -0.51 -3.93
C PRO A 15 -13.68 -1.61 -4.71
N ASN A 16 -12.97 -2.70 -5.01
CA ASN A 16 -13.60 -3.84 -5.68
C ASN A 16 -14.57 -4.51 -4.71
N LYS A 17 -15.79 -4.82 -5.16
CA LYS A 17 -16.82 -5.43 -4.30
C LYS A 17 -16.33 -6.76 -3.71
N ALA A 18 -15.66 -7.58 -4.52
CA ALA A 18 -15.07 -8.83 -4.06
C ALA A 18 -14.00 -8.61 -2.97
N SER A 19 -13.11 -7.61 -3.12
CA SER A 19 -12.08 -7.32 -2.12
C SER A 19 -12.67 -6.74 -0.83
N THR A 20 -13.82 -6.07 -0.91
CA THR A 20 -14.52 -5.52 0.27
C THR A 20 -15.06 -6.67 1.12
N ILE A 21 -15.79 -7.59 0.51
CA ILE A 21 -16.32 -8.80 1.18
C ILE A 21 -15.18 -9.59 1.83
N THR A 22 -14.05 -9.78 1.14
CA THR A 22 -12.91 -10.49 1.72
C THR A 22 -12.31 -9.77 2.94
N ARG A 23 -12.20 -8.43 2.91
CA ARG A 23 -11.73 -7.67 4.09
C ARG A 23 -12.69 -7.77 5.25
N ASP A 24 -13.99 -7.65 4.98
CA ASP A 24 -15.02 -7.71 6.02
C ASP A 24 -14.97 -9.07 6.73
N ILE A 25 -14.89 -10.17 5.97
CA ILE A 25 -14.74 -11.53 6.55
C ILE A 25 -13.46 -11.64 7.39
N ILE A 26 -12.33 -11.11 6.93
CA ILE A 26 -11.07 -11.15 7.68
C ILE A 26 -11.16 -10.34 8.97
N ASN A 27 -11.83 -9.18 8.93
CA ASN A 27 -12.05 -8.35 10.11
C ASN A 27 -12.96 -9.04 11.11
N ASP A 28 -14.06 -9.63 10.67
CA ASP A 28 -14.99 -10.37 11.53
C ASP A 28 -14.28 -11.54 12.24
N ILE A 29 -13.44 -12.27 11.52
CA ILE A 29 -12.61 -13.34 12.10
C ILE A 29 -11.62 -12.77 13.13
N ALA A 30 -10.96 -11.65 12.81
CA ALA A 30 -9.99 -11.02 13.71
C ALA A 30 -10.67 -10.53 15.01
N GLU A 31 -11.87 -9.95 14.90
CA GLU A 31 -12.68 -9.54 16.05
C GLU A 31 -13.09 -10.73 16.93
N GLY A 32 -13.44 -11.86 16.31
CA GLY A 32 -13.77 -13.10 17.02
C GLY A 32 -12.58 -13.74 17.76
N ILE A 33 -11.37 -13.63 17.22
CA ILE A 33 -10.14 -14.17 17.84
C ILE A 33 -9.63 -13.27 18.96
N ARG A 34 -9.82 -11.95 18.85
CA ARG A 34 -9.34 -10.93 19.80
C ARG A 34 -9.53 -11.27 21.28
N PRO A 35 -10.71 -11.75 21.78
CA PRO A 35 -10.87 -12.06 23.20
C PRO A 35 -10.03 -13.25 23.67
N ASN A 36 -9.70 -14.20 22.79
CA ASN A 36 -9.04 -15.46 23.15
C ASN A 36 -7.55 -15.48 22.80
N ILE A 37 -7.05 -14.53 22.02
CA ILE A 37 -5.68 -14.54 21.48
C ILE A 37 -4.58 -14.70 22.54
N ALA A 38 -4.75 -14.11 23.72
CA ALA A 38 -3.79 -14.25 24.82
C ALA A 38 -3.73 -15.69 25.36
N ARG A 39 -4.90 -16.35 25.44
CA ARG A 39 -5.01 -17.76 25.85
C ARG A 39 -4.38 -18.68 24.81
N ASP A 40 -4.69 -18.44 23.54
CA ASP A 40 -4.19 -19.24 22.43
C ASP A 40 -2.66 -19.15 22.37
N LEU A 41 -2.10 -17.93 22.46
CA LEU A 41 -0.64 -17.72 22.54
C LEU A 41 0.00 -18.43 23.73
N ALA A 42 -0.67 -18.49 24.87
CA ALA A 42 -0.17 -19.19 26.06
C ALA A 42 -0.22 -20.73 25.93
N ALA A 43 -1.06 -21.26 25.04
CA ALA A 43 -1.15 -22.69 24.75
C ALA A 43 -0.10 -23.18 23.74
N LEU A 44 0.50 -22.28 22.96
CA LEU A 44 1.54 -22.61 21.99
C LEU A 44 2.89 -22.90 22.64
N ASP A 45 3.72 -23.67 21.92
CA ASP A 45 5.11 -23.92 22.27
C ASP A 45 5.90 -22.59 22.39
N PRO A 46 6.89 -22.52 23.31
CA PRO A 46 7.62 -21.29 23.58
C PRO A 46 8.24 -20.64 22.33
N LYS A 47 8.75 -21.46 21.39
CA LYS A 47 9.35 -20.98 20.14
C LYS A 47 8.33 -20.33 19.21
N ASP A 48 7.16 -20.93 19.07
CA ASP A 48 6.12 -20.43 18.16
C ASP A 48 5.47 -19.17 18.74
N ARG A 49 5.28 -19.13 20.07
CA ARG A 49 4.85 -17.93 20.78
C ARG A 49 5.76 -16.74 20.51
N LEU A 50 7.08 -16.91 20.63
CA LEU A 50 8.06 -15.86 20.33
C LEU A 50 8.03 -15.44 18.86
N THR A 51 7.84 -16.40 17.95
CA THR A 51 7.78 -16.14 16.51
C THR A 51 6.56 -15.29 16.14
N ILE A 52 5.39 -15.63 16.68
CA ILE A 52 4.16 -14.84 16.46
C ILE A 52 4.30 -13.47 17.10
N TRP A 53 4.86 -13.40 18.31
CA TRP A 53 5.10 -12.14 19.00
C TRP A 53 6.00 -11.20 18.20
N LEU A 54 7.10 -11.70 17.63
CA LEU A 54 7.97 -10.93 16.74
C LEU A 54 7.21 -10.38 15.53
N LYS A 55 6.37 -11.21 14.88
CA LYS A 55 5.55 -10.77 13.74
C LYS A 55 4.53 -9.69 14.12
N LEU A 56 3.93 -9.76 15.31
CA LEU A 56 3.00 -8.75 15.80
C LEU A 56 3.70 -7.42 16.09
N ILE A 57 4.89 -7.47 16.67
CA ILE A 57 5.70 -6.28 16.98
C ILE A 57 6.01 -5.47 15.71
N GLU A 58 6.16 -6.10 14.55
CA GLU A 58 6.43 -5.40 13.29
C GLU A 58 5.34 -4.41 12.88
N PHE A 59 4.11 -4.61 13.35
CA PHE A 59 2.98 -3.73 13.09
C PHE A 59 2.81 -2.62 14.13
N ILE A 60 3.48 -2.73 15.28
CA ILE A 60 3.40 -1.77 16.39
C ILE A 60 4.64 -0.86 16.40
N VAL A 61 5.81 -1.45 16.16
CA VAL A 61 7.09 -0.75 16.19
C VAL A 61 7.43 -0.24 14.79
N PRO A 62 7.66 1.07 14.61
CA PRO A 62 8.12 1.62 13.34
C PRO A 62 9.46 0.97 12.95
N LYS A 63 9.46 0.17 11.88
CA LYS A 63 10.70 -0.28 11.25
C LYS A 63 11.15 0.77 10.26
N LEU A 64 12.42 1.18 10.35
CA LEU A 64 13.04 1.99 9.31
C LEU A 64 13.05 1.16 8.03
N GLN A 65 12.20 1.51 7.06
CA GLN A 65 12.27 0.94 5.74
C GLN A 65 13.50 1.51 5.04
N SER A 66 14.28 0.66 4.39
CA SER A 66 15.33 1.11 3.49
C SER A 66 14.68 1.94 2.40
N VAL A 67 15.12 3.19 2.25
CA VAL A 67 14.67 4.03 1.13
C VAL A 67 15.29 3.45 -0.13
N ASP A 68 14.52 2.69 -0.90
CA ASP A 68 14.90 2.38 -2.28
C ASP A 68 14.83 3.69 -3.07
N MET A 69 16.00 4.31 -3.29
CA MET A 69 16.10 5.44 -4.21
C MET A 69 15.84 4.94 -5.63
N ASN A 70 14.56 4.85 -6.00
CA ASN A 70 14.17 4.68 -7.38
C ASN A 70 14.38 6.03 -8.07
N ILE A 71 15.62 6.26 -8.53
CA ILE A 71 15.98 7.41 -9.36
C ILE A 71 15.38 7.17 -10.75
N ALA A 72 14.06 7.26 -10.84
CA ALA A 72 13.36 7.60 -12.06
C ALA A 72 13.07 9.10 -12.04
N ALA A 73 14.10 9.91 -11.72
CA ALA A 73 14.03 11.32 -12.03
C ALA A 73 14.02 11.42 -13.57
N PRO A 74 13.03 12.08 -14.21
CA PRO A 74 13.23 12.49 -15.59
C PRO A 74 14.52 13.31 -15.60
N ALA A 75 15.43 13.02 -16.53
CA ALA A 75 16.69 13.74 -16.67
C ALA A 75 16.40 15.23 -16.51
N VAL A 76 16.83 15.80 -15.38
CA VAL A 76 16.69 17.23 -15.13
C VAL A 76 17.58 17.84 -16.19
N GLN A 77 16.98 18.29 -17.30
CA GLN A 77 17.73 18.98 -18.34
C GLN A 77 18.38 20.15 -17.64
N SER A 78 19.70 20.18 -17.68
CA SER A 78 20.44 21.31 -17.12
C SER A 78 19.99 22.56 -17.86
N ILE A 79 20.10 23.72 -17.22
CA ILE A 79 19.78 25.00 -17.87
C ILE A 79 20.60 25.14 -19.17
N GLU A 80 21.82 24.59 -19.19
CA GLU A 80 22.69 24.52 -20.36
C GLU A 80 22.06 23.71 -21.51
N ASP A 81 21.47 22.55 -21.22
CA ASP A 81 20.78 21.71 -22.22
C ASP A 81 19.55 22.41 -22.81
N ALA A 82 18.81 23.16 -21.99
CA ALA A 82 17.66 23.93 -22.41
C ALA A 82 18.05 25.13 -23.28
N LEU A 83 19.14 25.83 -22.93
CA LEU A 83 19.65 26.98 -23.69
C LEU A 83 20.20 26.56 -25.06
N LYS A 84 20.87 25.40 -25.16
CA LYS A 84 21.41 24.90 -26.42
C LYS A 84 20.32 24.55 -27.44
N LYS A 85 19.23 23.91 -27.01
CA LYS A 85 18.07 23.65 -27.88
C LYS A 85 17.45 24.92 -28.43
N LEU A 86 17.28 25.93 -27.57
CA LEU A 86 16.72 27.22 -27.99
C LEU A 86 17.64 27.97 -28.97
N SER A 87 18.96 27.78 -28.90
CA SER A 87 19.86 28.35 -29.90
C SER A 87 19.80 27.62 -31.24
N GLU A 88 19.59 26.30 -31.23
CA GLU A 88 19.48 25.48 -32.46
C GLU A 88 18.13 25.66 -33.18
N GLU A 89 17.06 26.06 -32.48
CA GLU A 89 15.74 26.35 -33.08
C GLU A 89 15.62 27.73 -33.73
N ASN A 90 16.57 28.64 -33.49
CA ASN A 90 16.54 30.03 -33.99
C ASN A 90 17.50 30.30 -35.16
N GLU A 91 18.14 29.26 -35.71
CA GLU A 91 18.82 29.27 -37.02
C GLU A 91 17.91 28.71 -38.12
#